data_AF-A0A1U9R1S4-F1
#
_entry.id   AF-A0A1U9R1S4-F1
#
_cell.length_a   1.000
_cell.length_b   1.000
_cell.length_c   1.000
_cell.angle_alpha   90.00
_cell.angle_beta   90.00
_cell.angle_gamma   90.00
#
_symmetry.space_group_name_H-M   'P 1'
#
loop_
_entity.id
_entity.type
_entity.pdbx_description
1 polymer ?
#
loop_
_entity_poly.entity_id
_entity_poly.type
_entity_poly.pdbx_seq_one_letter_code
_entity_poly.pdbx_strand_id
1 'polypeptide(L)'
;MDLKDLLGSPESVKRGLPMPFVEISLARGKSAGYVEEVSRAVHDALVAELNMKPDDNFQLIRQCDPNEMVFSRSFRGGPRTGNWIVFRITDGVDRGDRAKRRLYKTLVRLLHEGPGVDPADVFVMITLTPPENFSFADGVIGSDVLAAEALEAARDESAVRSAYTRAEMAYALTELFAHHDRDLILPMLRDDFVLDVPASLPYGGEFVGPEAFGNFFAGVPGGSEVWESFESRVDQVLGGDDHFTVQLTNRAVPKATGKMRVFHNLWLFEIAAGRLAGARLYADTAAATTD
;
A
#
# COMPACT_ATOMS: atom_id res chain seq x y z
N MET A 1 16.93 6.92 -37.95
CA MET A 1 16.75 7.08 -36.50
C MET A 1 15.30 7.49 -36.33
N ASP A 2 14.45 6.55 -35.94
CA ASP A 2 13.01 6.67 -36.06
C ASP A 2 12.47 7.59 -34.96
N LEU A 3 11.45 8.39 -35.24
CA LEU A 3 10.88 9.36 -34.29
C LEU A 3 10.19 8.67 -33.09
N LYS A 4 10.01 7.34 -33.20
CA LYS A 4 9.54 6.45 -32.13
C LYS A 4 10.64 6.11 -31.10
N ASP A 5 11.91 6.21 -31.46
CA ASP A 5 13.03 5.92 -30.55
C ASP A 5 13.29 7.08 -29.56
N LEU A 6 12.76 8.28 -29.84
CA LEU A 6 12.85 9.46 -28.96
C LEU A 6 11.67 9.58 -27.97
N LEU A 7 10.61 8.81 -28.21
CA LEU A 7 9.45 8.69 -27.33
C LEU A 7 9.53 7.30 -26.70
N GLY A 8 10.24 7.19 -25.57
CA GLY A 8 10.36 5.94 -24.82
C GLY A 8 9.02 5.20 -24.73
N SER A 9 9.07 3.87 -24.81
CA SER A 9 7.92 2.98 -24.78
C SER A 9 6.94 3.38 -23.66
N PRO A 10 5.62 3.24 -23.85
CA PRO A 10 4.63 3.47 -22.78
C PRO A 10 4.64 2.35 -21.73
N GLU A 11 5.78 1.70 -21.51
CA GLU A 11 5.93 0.63 -20.52
C GLU A 11 5.99 1.19 -19.11
N SER A 12 4.96 0.88 -18.34
CA SER A 12 4.93 0.90 -16.88
C SER A 12 5.35 2.21 -16.21
N VAL A 13 4.53 3.25 -16.38
CA VAL A 13 4.35 4.14 -15.22
C VAL A 13 3.79 3.23 -14.14
N LYS A 14 4.60 2.84 -13.14
CA LYS A 14 4.09 2.21 -11.92
C LYS A 14 2.97 3.13 -11.45
N ARG A 15 1.72 2.72 -11.64
CA ARG A 15 0.54 3.31 -10.99
C ARG A 15 0.63 2.95 -9.50
N GLY A 16 1.69 3.37 -8.83
CA GLY A 16 1.64 3.50 -7.38
C GLY A 16 0.76 4.71 -7.12
N LEU A 17 -0.22 4.57 -6.23
CA LEU A 17 -1.01 5.74 -5.92
C LEU A 17 -0.09 6.79 -5.26
N PRO A 18 -0.13 8.04 -5.75
CA PRO A 18 0.50 9.17 -5.10
C PRO A 18 0.03 9.26 -3.67
N MET A 19 0.97 9.56 -2.78
CA MET A 19 0.71 9.77 -1.36
C MET A 19 1.68 10.83 -0.81
N PRO A 20 1.76 12.05 -1.40
CA PRO A 20 2.74 13.02 -0.99
C PRO A 20 2.29 13.72 0.32
N PHE A 21 3.13 13.60 1.34
CA PHE A 21 3.03 14.41 2.54
C PHE A 21 3.89 15.66 2.39
N VAL A 22 3.30 16.84 2.55
CA VAL A 22 3.98 18.13 2.35
C VAL A 22 4.15 18.88 3.66
N GLU A 23 5.39 19.15 4.05
CA GLU A 23 5.69 20.14 5.07
C GLU A 23 6.06 21.47 4.41
N ILE A 24 5.37 22.54 4.80
CA ILE A 24 5.58 23.90 4.29
C ILE A 24 6.10 24.76 5.43
N SER A 25 7.33 25.24 5.32
CA SER A 25 7.90 26.19 6.29
C SER A 25 8.07 27.56 5.65
N LEU A 26 7.48 28.59 6.25
CA LEU A 26 7.51 29.96 5.75
C LEU A 26 7.67 30.97 6.90
N ALA A 27 7.98 32.22 6.57
CA ALA A 27 8.10 33.29 7.55
C ALA A 27 6.78 33.55 8.31
N ARG A 28 6.87 33.81 9.62
CA ARG A 28 5.73 34.17 10.46
C ARG A 28 5.08 35.50 10.06
N GLY A 29 3.78 35.60 10.30
CA GLY A 29 3.02 36.85 10.17
C GLY A 29 2.29 37.01 8.83
N LYS A 30 2.22 35.93 8.03
CA LYS A 30 1.39 35.90 6.83
C LYS A 30 -0.08 35.79 7.21
N SER A 31 -0.95 36.39 6.38
CA SER A 31 -2.40 36.27 6.55
C SER A 31 -2.84 34.82 6.30
N ALA A 32 -3.99 34.44 6.87
CA ALA A 32 -4.59 33.13 6.62
C ALA A 32 -4.83 32.89 5.13
N GLY A 33 -5.33 33.90 4.41
CA GLY A 33 -5.52 33.84 2.95
C GLY A 33 -4.21 33.57 2.20
N TYR A 34 -3.12 34.25 2.53
CA TYR A 34 -1.81 33.98 1.91
C TYR A 34 -1.36 32.53 2.15
N VAL A 35 -1.52 32.02 3.37
CA VAL A 35 -1.16 30.65 3.72
C VAL A 35 -2.00 29.63 2.94
N GLU A 36 -3.29 29.88 2.79
CA GLU A 36 -4.20 29.06 1.98
C GLU A 36 -3.80 29.05 0.50
N GLU A 37 -3.41 30.19 -0.07
CA GLU A 37 -2.96 30.27 -1.46
C GLU A 37 -1.63 29.53 -1.69
N VAL A 38 -0.71 29.57 -0.73
CA VAL A 38 0.54 28.79 -0.79
C VAL A 38 0.23 27.29 -0.73
N SER A 39 -0.67 26.87 0.18
CA SER A 39 -1.12 25.48 0.32
C SER A 39 -1.78 24.97 -0.96
N ARG A 40 -2.66 25.77 -1.56
CA ARG A 40 -3.34 25.46 -2.83
C ARG A 40 -2.35 25.36 -3.98
N ALA A 41 -1.40 26.30 -4.09
CA ALA A 41 -0.43 26.31 -5.18
C ALA A 41 0.44 25.04 -5.23
N VAL A 42 0.87 24.52 -4.07
CA VAL A 42 1.62 23.26 -4.03
C VAL A 42 0.75 22.04 -4.32
N HIS A 43 -0.49 22.02 -3.81
CA HIS A 43 -1.46 20.97 -4.13
C HIS A 43 -1.74 20.89 -5.64
N ASP A 44 -2.08 22.01 -6.25
CA ASP A 44 -2.39 22.10 -7.68
C ASP A 44 -1.20 21.68 -8.55
N ALA A 45 0.04 22.04 -8.15
CA ALA A 45 1.24 21.61 -8.85
C ALA A 45 1.47 20.09 -8.76
N LEU A 46 1.21 19.49 -7.59
CA LEU A 46 1.30 18.04 -7.39
C LEU A 46 0.23 17.30 -8.22
N VAL A 47 -1.02 17.77 -8.18
CA VAL A 47 -2.11 17.20 -8.99
C VAL A 47 -1.78 17.27 -10.48
N ALA A 48 -1.37 18.44 -10.97
CA ALA A 48 -1.12 18.66 -12.39
C ALA A 48 0.08 17.87 -12.93
N GLU A 49 1.16 17.74 -12.15
CA GLU A 49 2.44 17.22 -12.69
C GLU A 49 2.78 15.80 -12.26
N LEU A 50 2.21 15.35 -11.13
CA LEU A 50 2.42 14.02 -10.57
C LEU A 50 1.20 13.11 -10.71
N ASN A 51 0.11 13.57 -11.33
CA ASN A 51 -1.16 12.84 -11.46
C ASN A 51 -1.70 12.37 -10.10
N MET A 52 -1.67 13.27 -9.12
CA MET A 52 -2.22 13.03 -7.80
C MET A 52 -3.75 12.99 -7.81
N LYS A 53 -4.35 12.15 -6.94
CA LYS A 53 -5.79 12.22 -6.69
C LYS A 53 -6.13 13.61 -6.14
N PRO A 54 -7.15 14.31 -6.64
CA PRO A 54 -7.47 15.67 -6.18
C PRO A 54 -7.69 15.79 -4.66
N ASP A 55 -8.16 14.73 -4.02
CA ASP A 55 -8.45 14.71 -2.57
C ASP A 55 -7.24 14.31 -1.70
N ASP A 56 -6.11 13.91 -2.31
CA ASP A 56 -4.88 13.54 -1.61
C ASP A 56 -4.11 14.80 -1.20
N ASN A 57 -4.52 15.41 -0.08
CA ASN A 57 -4.05 16.72 0.36
C ASN A 57 -3.55 16.70 1.81
N PHE A 58 -2.41 16.05 2.06
CA PHE A 58 -1.77 16.02 3.38
C PHE A 58 -0.70 17.09 3.51
N GLN A 59 -0.99 18.14 4.29
CA GLN A 59 -0.06 19.25 4.50
C GLN A 59 0.08 19.65 5.97
N LEU A 60 1.32 19.94 6.40
CA LEU A 60 1.60 20.66 7.64
C LEU A 60 2.30 21.98 7.33
N ILE A 61 1.76 23.07 7.88
CA ILE A 61 2.28 24.41 7.64
C ILE A 61 2.89 24.96 8.94
N ARG A 62 4.18 25.26 8.90
CA ARG A 62 4.93 25.88 10.00
C ARG A 62 5.31 27.32 9.63
N GLN A 63 4.96 28.24 10.54
CA GLN A 63 5.43 29.61 10.48
C GLN A 63 6.62 29.80 11.42
N CYS A 64 7.74 30.28 10.86
CA CYS A 64 9.01 30.43 11.55
C CYS A 64 9.32 31.91 11.81
N ASP A 65 9.85 32.21 12.98
CA ASP A 65 10.35 33.55 13.30
C ASP A 65 11.64 33.86 12.51
N PRO A 66 11.96 35.14 12.23
CA PRO A 66 13.11 35.48 11.38
C PRO A 66 14.45 34.90 11.85
N ASN A 67 14.64 34.72 13.16
CA ASN A 67 15.84 34.12 13.76
C ASN A 67 15.87 32.58 13.69
N GLU A 68 14.77 31.94 13.32
CA GLU A 68 14.69 30.48 13.12
C GLU A 68 15.02 30.08 11.67
N MET A 69 15.09 31.06 10.74
CA MET A 69 15.33 30.82 9.32
C MET A 69 16.76 31.23 8.93
N VAL A 70 17.66 30.25 8.89
CA VAL A 70 19.06 30.46 8.48
C VAL A 70 19.30 29.89 7.09
N PHE A 71 19.48 30.78 6.11
CA PHE A 71 19.74 30.40 4.72
C PHE A 71 20.64 31.41 4.01
N SER A 72 21.32 30.95 2.96
CA SER A 72 22.12 31.83 2.11
C SER A 72 21.23 32.60 1.13
N ARG A 73 21.49 33.90 1.01
CA ARG A 73 20.80 34.79 0.07
C ARG A 73 21.08 34.47 -1.40
N SER A 74 22.21 33.82 -1.72
CA SER A 74 22.70 33.66 -3.10
C SER A 74 23.27 32.28 -3.44
N PHE A 75 23.44 31.37 -2.47
CA PHE A 75 23.98 30.04 -2.76
C PHE A 75 23.00 29.23 -3.61
N ARG A 76 23.49 28.73 -4.76
CA ARG A 76 22.74 27.90 -5.73
C ARG A 76 21.40 28.51 -6.19
N GLY A 77 21.31 29.85 -6.20
CA GLY A 77 20.12 30.62 -6.58
C GLY A 77 19.95 31.87 -5.72
N GLY A 78 19.16 32.84 -6.18
CA GLY A 78 18.90 34.10 -5.47
C GLY A 78 18.70 35.30 -6.42
N PRO A 79 18.62 36.53 -5.89
CA PRO A 79 18.72 36.87 -4.47
C PRO A 79 17.43 36.53 -3.69
N ARG A 80 17.56 35.82 -2.56
CA ARG A 80 16.43 35.45 -1.68
C ARG A 80 16.05 36.58 -0.73
N THR A 81 14.77 36.87 -0.61
CA THR A 81 14.21 37.81 0.38
C THR A 81 13.99 37.12 1.74
N GLY A 82 13.44 37.83 2.72
CA GLY A 82 13.02 37.24 4.00
C GLY A 82 11.79 36.32 3.89
N ASN A 83 11.16 36.24 2.71
CA ASN A 83 9.97 35.45 2.45
C ASN A 83 10.27 34.05 1.89
N TRP A 84 11.49 33.54 2.10
CA TRP A 84 11.88 32.19 1.69
C TRP A 84 10.90 31.13 2.20
N ILE A 85 10.49 30.20 1.33
CA ILE A 85 9.57 29.11 1.62
C ILE A 85 10.24 27.78 1.30
N VAL A 86 10.15 26.85 2.23
CA VAL A 86 10.67 25.48 2.11
C VAL A 86 9.50 24.53 1.98
N PHE A 87 9.48 23.78 0.88
CA PHE A 87 8.58 22.66 0.64
C PHE A 87 9.36 21.35 0.79
N ARG A 88 9.06 20.57 1.83
CA ARG A 88 9.55 19.20 1.97
C ARG A 88 8.42 18.26 1.58
N ILE A 89 8.66 17.45 0.57
CA ILE A 89 7.66 16.52 0.03
C ILE A 89 8.18 15.11 0.28
N THR A 90 7.41 14.30 0.98
CA THR A 90 7.67 12.86 1.13
C THR A 90 6.68 12.11 0.27
N ASP A 91 7.13 11.35 -0.73
CA ASP A 91 6.28 10.67 -1.71
C ASP A 91 6.56 9.15 -1.73
N GLY A 92 5.50 8.38 -2.02
CA GLY A 92 5.51 6.93 -2.18
C GLY A 92 6.15 6.44 -3.48
N VAL A 93 6.23 7.31 -4.50
CA VAL A 93 6.52 6.91 -5.88
C VAL A 93 7.48 7.87 -6.57
N ASP A 94 8.57 7.34 -7.13
CA ASP A 94 9.42 8.13 -8.02
C ASP A 94 8.83 8.18 -9.43
N ARG A 95 8.42 9.38 -9.85
CA ARG A 95 7.90 9.67 -11.21
C ARG A 95 8.98 10.13 -12.19
N GLY A 96 10.24 10.09 -11.76
CA GLY A 96 11.42 10.41 -12.55
C GLY A 96 11.67 11.91 -12.72
N ASP A 97 12.85 12.22 -13.25
CA ASP A 97 13.35 13.59 -13.38
C ASP A 97 12.46 14.49 -14.23
N ARG A 98 11.81 13.93 -15.25
CA ARG A 98 10.94 14.71 -16.14
C ARG A 98 9.72 15.25 -15.38
N ALA A 99 9.12 14.45 -14.51
CA ALA A 99 7.99 14.88 -13.68
C ALA A 99 8.44 15.92 -12.65
N LYS A 100 9.55 15.66 -11.94
CA LYS A 100 10.15 16.59 -10.97
C LYS A 100 10.45 17.97 -11.59
N ARG A 101 11.02 18.00 -12.81
CA ARG A 101 11.29 19.25 -13.53
C ARG A 101 10.04 20.05 -13.86
N ARG A 102 8.93 19.38 -14.21
CA ARG A 102 7.67 20.08 -14.47
C ARG A 102 7.04 20.57 -13.17
N LEU A 103 6.99 19.71 -12.14
CA LEU A 103 6.52 20.08 -10.80
C LEU A 103 7.19 21.35 -10.29
N TYR A 104 8.51 21.44 -10.31
CA TYR A 104 9.22 22.61 -9.80
C TYR A 104 8.86 23.90 -10.56
N LYS A 105 8.71 23.81 -11.89
CA LYS A 105 8.32 24.95 -12.72
C LYS A 105 6.88 25.37 -12.47
N THR A 106 5.96 24.41 -12.40
CA THR A 106 4.54 24.65 -12.18
C THR A 106 4.30 25.23 -10.79
N LEU A 107 4.95 24.68 -9.74
CA LEU A 107 4.89 25.22 -8.38
C LEU A 107 5.36 26.67 -8.31
N VAL A 108 6.55 26.97 -8.83
CA VAL A 108 7.12 28.33 -8.81
C VAL A 108 6.20 29.31 -9.54
N ARG A 109 5.64 28.91 -10.69
CA ARG A 109 4.69 29.74 -11.43
C ARG A 109 3.41 30.01 -10.62
N LEU A 110 2.79 28.98 -10.05
CA LEU A 110 1.55 29.13 -9.28
C LEU A 110 1.75 29.98 -8.01
N LEU A 111 2.88 29.83 -7.32
CA LEU A 111 3.22 30.65 -6.16
C LEU A 111 3.48 32.11 -6.54
N HIS A 112 4.04 32.36 -7.72
CA HIS A 112 4.26 33.72 -8.21
C HIS A 112 2.96 34.40 -8.64
N GLU A 113 2.10 33.69 -9.36
CA GLU A 113 0.84 34.22 -9.91
C GLU A 113 -0.24 34.39 -8.84
N GLY A 114 -0.30 33.50 -7.84
CA GLY A 114 -1.28 33.57 -6.75
C GLY A 114 -0.80 34.47 -5.61
N PRO A 115 -0.09 33.92 -4.61
CA PRO A 115 0.33 34.67 -3.42
C PRO A 115 1.46 35.70 -3.66
N GLY A 116 1.97 35.84 -4.89
CA GLY A 116 3.01 36.82 -5.20
C GLY A 116 4.39 36.47 -4.64
N VAL A 117 4.69 35.18 -4.47
CA VAL A 117 6.00 34.72 -3.99
C VAL A 117 7.07 34.99 -5.04
N ASP A 118 8.23 35.48 -4.61
CA ASP A 118 9.38 35.61 -5.51
C ASP A 118 9.89 34.21 -5.90
N PRO A 119 10.06 33.89 -7.20
CA PRO A 119 10.64 32.62 -7.63
C PRO A 119 11.95 32.24 -6.95
N ALA A 120 12.80 33.21 -6.60
CA ALA A 120 14.05 32.97 -5.90
C ALA A 120 13.86 32.46 -4.46
N ASP A 121 12.71 32.76 -3.85
CA ASP A 121 12.33 32.40 -2.48
C ASP A 121 11.76 30.98 -2.35
N VAL A 122 11.63 30.23 -3.45
CA VAL A 122 11.08 28.87 -3.40
C VAL A 122 12.20 27.83 -3.29
N PHE A 123 12.14 26.98 -2.28
CA PHE A 123 13.01 25.81 -2.14
C PHE A 123 12.19 24.54 -1.99
N VAL A 124 12.54 23.50 -2.76
CA VAL A 124 11.83 22.23 -2.78
C VAL A 124 12.81 21.09 -2.53
N MET A 125 12.45 20.16 -1.65
CA MET A 125 13.15 18.91 -1.43
C MET A 125 12.15 17.76 -1.44
N ILE A 126 12.45 16.72 -2.22
CA ILE A 126 11.63 15.51 -2.30
C ILE A 126 12.42 14.34 -1.69
N THR A 127 11.79 13.65 -0.74
CA THR A 127 12.25 12.37 -0.17
C THR A 127 11.30 11.27 -0.64
N LEU A 128 11.86 10.12 -1.00
CA LEU A 128 11.06 8.95 -1.37
C LEU A 128 11.07 7.96 -0.21
N THR A 129 9.90 7.43 0.12
CA THR A 129 9.73 6.35 1.08
C THR A 129 8.72 5.37 0.52
N PRO A 130 8.90 4.06 0.66
CA PRO A 130 7.97 3.11 0.05
C PRO A 130 6.61 3.11 0.78
N PRO A 131 5.53 2.63 0.13
CA PRO A 131 4.16 2.65 0.66
C PRO A 131 3.98 2.04 2.06
N GLU A 132 4.73 1.00 2.38
CA GLU A 132 4.71 0.33 3.68
C GLU A 132 5.09 1.23 4.86
N ASN A 133 5.72 2.38 4.60
CA ASN A 133 6.07 3.36 5.63
C ASN A 133 4.97 4.40 5.89
N PHE A 134 3.81 4.27 5.25
CA PHE A 134 2.64 5.12 5.48
C PHE A 134 1.54 4.36 6.21
N SER A 135 0.80 5.09 7.06
CA SER A 135 -0.51 4.69 7.60
C SER A 135 -1.38 5.94 7.59
N PHE A 136 -2.38 5.98 6.72
CA PHE A 136 -3.23 7.17 6.54
C PHE A 136 -4.22 7.35 7.69
N ALA A 137 -4.79 6.25 8.17
CA ALA A 137 -5.71 6.17 9.29
C ALA A 137 -5.78 4.72 9.79
N ASP A 138 -6.36 4.54 10.98
CA ASP A 138 -6.78 3.24 11.54
C ASP A 138 -5.69 2.17 11.66
N GLY A 139 -4.42 2.56 11.59
CA GLY A 139 -3.28 1.66 11.68
C GLY A 139 -3.10 0.74 10.47
N VAL A 140 -3.75 1.04 9.34
CA VAL A 140 -3.63 0.25 8.11
C VAL A 140 -2.38 0.67 7.35
N ILE A 141 -1.54 -0.31 7.03
CA ILE A 141 -0.30 -0.09 6.28
C ILE A 141 -0.60 0.33 4.84
N GLY A 142 0.18 1.27 4.30
CA GLY A 142 -0.08 1.85 2.98
C GLY A 142 -0.04 0.83 1.84
N SER A 143 0.77 -0.22 1.93
CA SER A 143 0.78 -1.31 0.95
C SER A 143 -0.58 -1.99 0.79
N ASP A 144 -1.32 -2.14 1.88
CA ASP A 144 -2.63 -2.81 1.90
C ASP A 144 -3.70 -1.88 1.33
N VAL A 145 -3.63 -0.58 1.65
CA VAL A 145 -4.49 0.44 1.02
C VAL A 145 -4.32 0.44 -0.49
N LEU A 146 -3.06 0.43 -0.98
CA LEU A 146 -2.78 0.39 -2.42
C LEU A 146 -3.30 -0.89 -3.07
N ALA A 147 -3.14 -2.04 -2.41
CA ALA A 147 -3.63 -3.32 -2.92
C ALA A 147 -5.16 -3.35 -2.99
N ALA A 148 -5.85 -2.89 -1.95
CA ALA A 148 -7.31 -2.81 -1.90
C ALA A 148 -7.86 -1.91 -3.01
N GLU A 149 -7.31 -0.70 -3.17
CA GLU A 149 -7.75 0.23 -4.22
C GLU A 149 -7.49 -0.32 -5.63
N ALA A 150 -6.37 -1.01 -5.85
CA ALA A 150 -6.07 -1.64 -7.14
C ALA A 150 -7.03 -2.79 -7.47
N LEU A 151 -7.40 -3.60 -6.46
CA LEU A 151 -8.37 -4.67 -6.63
C LEU A 151 -9.77 -4.13 -6.89
N GLU A 152 -10.19 -3.08 -6.17
CA GLU A 152 -11.49 -2.44 -6.38
C GLU A 152 -11.60 -1.80 -7.77
N ALA A 153 -10.59 -1.04 -8.19
CA ALA A 153 -10.55 -0.48 -9.54
C ALA A 153 -10.59 -1.57 -10.63
N ALA A 154 -9.98 -2.73 -10.38
CA ALA A 154 -10.00 -3.84 -11.33
C ALA A 154 -11.35 -4.58 -11.39
N ARG A 155 -12.14 -4.58 -10.29
CA ARG A 155 -13.49 -5.17 -10.27
C ARG A 155 -14.43 -4.45 -11.23
N ASP A 156 -14.33 -3.13 -11.29
CA ASP A 156 -15.13 -2.30 -12.20
C ASP A 156 -14.80 -2.53 -13.69
N GLU A 157 -13.61 -3.04 -14.00
CA GLU A 157 -13.16 -3.27 -15.38
C GLU A 157 -13.61 -4.62 -15.98
N SER A 158 -14.31 -5.48 -15.22
CA SER A 158 -14.96 -6.75 -15.64
C SER A 158 -14.07 -7.79 -16.39
N ALA A 159 -12.78 -7.53 -16.58
CA ALA A 159 -11.89 -8.39 -17.34
C ALA A 159 -11.23 -9.46 -16.45
N VAL A 160 -11.17 -10.70 -16.96
CA VAL A 160 -10.40 -11.78 -16.34
C VAL A 160 -8.92 -11.41 -16.38
N ARG A 161 -8.33 -11.12 -15.21
CA ARG A 161 -6.90 -10.79 -15.09
C ARG A 161 -6.06 -12.06 -15.23
N SER A 162 -4.98 -11.98 -16.01
CA SER A 162 -4.03 -13.08 -16.19
C SER A 162 -3.04 -13.21 -15.03
N ALA A 163 -2.71 -12.09 -14.36
CA ALA A 163 -1.77 -12.04 -13.25
C ALA A 163 -2.12 -10.95 -12.22
N TYR A 164 -1.66 -11.18 -11.00
CA TYR A 164 -1.77 -10.27 -9.86
C TYR A 164 -0.36 -9.91 -9.35
N THR A 165 -0.26 -8.74 -8.73
CA THR A 165 0.95 -8.29 -8.05
C THR A 165 1.12 -9.01 -6.72
N ARG A 166 2.34 -9.01 -6.20
CA ARG A 166 2.63 -9.62 -4.89
C ARG A 166 1.91 -8.91 -3.74
N ALA A 167 1.74 -7.59 -3.82
CA ALA A 167 1.01 -6.83 -2.81
C ALA A 167 -0.48 -7.21 -2.79
N GLU A 168 -1.11 -7.35 -3.97
CA GLU A 168 -2.50 -7.81 -4.08
C GLU A 168 -2.68 -9.23 -3.49
N MET A 169 -1.78 -10.16 -3.80
CA MET A 169 -1.84 -11.52 -3.24
C MET A 169 -1.63 -11.54 -1.73
N ALA A 170 -0.64 -10.78 -1.22
CA ALA A 170 -0.38 -10.70 0.21
C ALA A 170 -1.59 -10.11 0.97
N TYR A 171 -2.20 -9.05 0.43
CA TYR A 171 -3.41 -8.47 0.97
C TYR A 171 -4.58 -9.46 0.95
N ALA A 172 -4.84 -10.14 -0.16
CA ALA A 172 -5.90 -11.14 -0.26
C ALA A 172 -5.69 -12.33 0.71
N LEU A 173 -4.44 -12.72 0.97
CA LEU A 173 -4.11 -13.72 1.98
C LEU A 173 -4.42 -13.23 3.40
N THR A 174 -4.06 -11.97 3.72
CA THR A 174 -4.43 -11.36 5.00
C THR A 174 -5.94 -11.36 5.20
N GLU A 175 -6.70 -10.89 4.20
CA GLU A 175 -8.16 -10.80 4.26
C GLU A 175 -8.86 -12.16 4.35
N LEU A 176 -8.32 -13.18 3.65
CA LEU A 176 -8.81 -14.56 3.74
C LEU A 176 -8.76 -15.07 5.18
N PHE A 177 -7.64 -14.88 5.88
CA PHE A 177 -7.43 -15.46 7.21
C PHE A 177 -7.93 -14.58 8.35
N ALA A 178 -7.83 -13.25 8.23
CA ALA A 178 -8.23 -12.32 9.27
C ALA A 178 -9.75 -12.02 9.24
N HIS A 179 -10.35 -11.96 8.05
CA HIS A 179 -11.73 -11.52 7.87
C HIS A 179 -12.62 -12.54 7.15
N HIS A 180 -12.08 -13.71 6.81
CA HIS A 180 -12.79 -14.75 6.06
C HIS A 180 -13.27 -14.29 4.66
N ASP A 181 -12.63 -13.25 4.09
CA ASP A 181 -12.94 -12.79 2.75
C ASP A 181 -12.18 -13.62 1.71
N ARG A 182 -12.84 -14.65 1.20
CA ARG A 182 -12.34 -15.50 0.11
C ARG A 182 -12.54 -14.88 -1.27
N ASP A 183 -13.39 -13.87 -1.42
CA ASP A 183 -13.77 -13.34 -2.73
C ASP A 183 -12.60 -12.57 -3.37
N LEU A 184 -11.69 -12.04 -2.56
CA LEU A 184 -10.45 -11.42 -3.02
C LEU A 184 -9.46 -12.46 -3.58
N ILE A 185 -9.32 -13.61 -2.95
CA ILE A 185 -8.29 -14.59 -3.32
C ILE A 185 -8.74 -15.55 -4.43
N LEU A 186 -10.03 -15.89 -4.50
CA LEU A 186 -10.57 -16.84 -5.47
C LEU A 186 -10.18 -16.52 -6.93
N PRO A 187 -10.27 -15.27 -7.42
CA PRO A 187 -9.84 -14.90 -8.77
C PRO A 187 -8.33 -15.05 -9.01
N MET A 188 -7.52 -15.15 -7.96
CA MET A 188 -6.05 -15.26 -8.04
C MET A 188 -5.56 -16.70 -8.17
N LEU A 189 -6.42 -17.68 -7.91
CA LEU A 189 -6.08 -19.09 -8.01
C LEU A 189 -5.96 -19.53 -9.48
N ARG A 190 -5.07 -20.47 -9.75
CA ARG A 190 -5.07 -21.21 -11.01
C ARG A 190 -6.21 -22.24 -11.02
N ASP A 191 -6.64 -22.62 -12.22
CA ASP A 191 -7.68 -23.66 -12.38
C ASP A 191 -7.21 -25.02 -11.86
N ASP A 192 -5.90 -25.29 -11.94
CA ASP A 192 -5.23 -26.49 -11.43
C ASP A 192 -4.66 -26.31 -10.02
N PHE A 193 -5.12 -25.32 -9.25
CA PHE A 193 -4.66 -25.07 -7.90
C PHE A 193 -4.85 -26.29 -6.99
N VAL A 194 -3.83 -26.65 -6.21
CA VAL A 194 -3.91 -27.77 -5.26
C VAL A 194 -3.77 -27.26 -3.83
N LEU A 195 -4.79 -27.52 -3.02
CA LEU A 195 -4.78 -27.33 -1.57
C LEU A 195 -4.47 -28.66 -0.88
N ASP A 196 -3.33 -28.74 -0.21
CA ASP A 196 -2.83 -29.92 0.51
C ASP A 196 -2.91 -29.70 2.04
N VAL A 197 -3.83 -30.42 2.67
CA VAL A 197 -4.05 -30.37 4.12
C VAL A 197 -3.66 -31.73 4.72
N PRO A 198 -2.81 -31.77 5.77
CA PRO A 198 -2.33 -33.04 6.33
C PRO A 198 -3.46 -34.02 6.66
N ALA A 199 -3.41 -35.23 6.11
CA ALA A 199 -4.41 -36.28 6.32
C ALA A 199 -4.55 -36.74 7.79
N SER A 200 -3.63 -36.33 8.67
CA SER A 200 -3.74 -36.53 10.12
C SER A 200 -4.80 -35.65 10.78
N LEU A 201 -5.23 -34.57 10.12
CA LEU A 201 -6.31 -33.71 10.60
C LEU A 201 -7.67 -34.29 10.22
N PRO A 202 -8.73 -34.10 11.03
CA PRO A 202 -10.08 -34.59 10.73
C PRO A 202 -10.66 -34.11 9.39
N TYR A 203 -10.10 -33.02 8.88
CA TYR A 203 -10.48 -32.34 7.64
C TYR A 203 -9.32 -32.29 6.63
N GLY A 204 -8.33 -33.16 6.83
CA GLY A 204 -7.20 -33.33 5.94
C GLY A 204 -7.59 -33.96 4.60
N GLY A 205 -6.82 -33.67 3.58
CA GLY A 205 -7.08 -34.11 2.22
C GLY A 205 -6.45 -33.19 1.19
N GLU A 206 -6.56 -33.61 -0.07
CA GLU A 206 -6.17 -32.82 -1.23
C GLU A 206 -7.43 -32.27 -1.90
N PHE A 207 -7.46 -30.96 -2.16
CA PHE A 207 -8.59 -30.28 -2.78
C PHE A 207 -8.11 -29.55 -4.03
N VAL A 208 -8.73 -29.85 -5.17
CA VAL A 208 -8.26 -29.38 -6.48
C VAL A 208 -9.22 -28.34 -7.06
N GLY A 209 -8.65 -27.21 -7.47
CA GLY A 209 -9.32 -26.12 -8.16
C GLY A 209 -9.95 -25.06 -7.25
N PRO A 210 -10.31 -23.90 -7.82
CA PRO A 210 -10.84 -22.76 -7.06
C PRO A 210 -12.14 -23.06 -6.31
N GLU A 211 -13.03 -23.88 -6.86
CA GLU A 211 -14.29 -24.24 -6.21
C GLU A 211 -14.05 -25.04 -4.92
N ALA A 212 -13.15 -26.04 -4.98
CA ALA A 212 -12.83 -26.87 -3.83
C ALA A 212 -12.13 -26.04 -2.73
N PHE A 213 -11.22 -25.14 -3.12
CA PHE A 213 -10.63 -24.15 -2.21
C PHE A 213 -11.70 -23.26 -1.57
N GLY A 214 -12.59 -22.69 -2.38
CA GLY A 214 -13.67 -21.81 -1.91
C GLY A 214 -14.58 -22.52 -0.91
N ASN A 215 -14.91 -23.78 -1.16
CA ASN A 215 -15.71 -24.62 -0.26
C ASN A 215 -14.97 -24.92 1.05
N PHE A 216 -13.66 -25.16 1.01
CA PHE A 216 -12.85 -25.37 2.21
C PHE A 216 -12.86 -24.15 3.14
N PHE A 217 -12.74 -22.95 2.57
CA PHE A 217 -12.77 -21.67 3.30
C PHE A 217 -14.17 -21.07 3.45
N ALA A 218 -15.24 -21.80 3.09
CA ALA A 218 -16.63 -21.35 3.25
C ALA A 218 -17.09 -21.26 4.72
N GLY A 219 -16.37 -21.95 5.59
CA GLY A 219 -16.65 -22.01 7.01
C GLY A 219 -15.37 -22.26 7.80
N VAL A 220 -15.53 -22.78 9.01
CA VAL A 220 -14.38 -23.13 9.84
C VAL A 220 -13.61 -24.30 9.21
N PRO A 221 -12.27 -24.31 9.19
CA PRO A 221 -11.50 -25.46 8.75
C PRO A 221 -11.92 -26.74 9.48
N GLY A 222 -12.51 -27.70 8.76
CA GLY A 222 -13.11 -28.92 9.32
C GLY A 222 -14.54 -28.84 9.81
N GLY A 223 -15.20 -27.72 9.54
CA GLY A 223 -16.63 -27.53 9.75
C GLY A 223 -17.02 -27.38 11.22
N SER A 224 -18.30 -27.04 11.41
CA SER A 224 -18.93 -26.94 12.73
C SER A 224 -19.07 -28.29 13.43
N GLU A 225 -18.74 -29.40 12.76
CA GLU A 225 -18.73 -30.73 13.37
C GLU A 225 -17.53 -30.94 14.30
N VAL A 226 -16.40 -30.30 14.00
CA VAL A 226 -15.14 -30.43 14.77
C VAL A 226 -15.01 -29.33 15.83
N TRP A 227 -15.37 -28.10 15.48
CA TRP A 227 -15.13 -26.93 16.31
C TRP A 227 -16.41 -26.31 16.86
N GLU A 228 -16.37 -25.93 18.12
CA GLU A 228 -17.37 -25.04 18.74
C GLU A 228 -17.07 -23.59 18.41
N SER A 229 -15.80 -23.20 18.47
CA SER A 229 -15.29 -21.92 17.97
C SER A 229 -13.90 -22.11 17.35
N PHE A 230 -13.55 -21.25 16.41
CA PHE A 230 -12.25 -21.21 15.77
C PHE A 230 -12.01 -19.81 15.24
N GLU A 231 -10.94 -19.19 15.69
CA GLU A 231 -10.52 -17.85 15.30
C GLU A 231 -9.05 -17.92 14.88
N SER A 232 -8.72 -17.26 13.77
CA SER A 232 -7.36 -17.14 13.28
C SER A 232 -6.89 -15.70 13.39
N ARG A 233 -5.72 -15.51 13.98
CA ARG A 233 -4.98 -14.25 13.90
C ARG A 233 -3.81 -14.43 12.96
N VAL A 234 -3.73 -13.56 11.95
CA VAL A 234 -2.55 -13.48 11.08
C VAL A 234 -1.40 -12.85 11.87
N ASP A 235 -0.34 -13.62 12.07
CA ASP A 235 0.90 -13.13 12.68
C ASP A 235 1.74 -12.37 11.66
N GLN A 236 1.91 -12.98 10.48
CA GLN A 236 2.69 -12.41 9.40
C GLN A 236 2.36 -13.07 8.06
N VAL A 237 2.38 -12.26 6.99
CA VAL A 237 2.48 -12.74 5.61
C VAL A 237 3.88 -12.41 5.10
N LEU A 238 4.68 -13.44 4.87
CA LEU A 238 6.05 -13.35 4.37
C LEU A 238 6.08 -13.77 2.91
N GLY A 239 6.53 -12.88 2.03
CA GLY A 239 6.65 -13.22 0.62
C GLY A 239 8.07 -13.60 0.21
N GLY A 240 8.25 -14.80 -0.36
CA GLY A 240 9.41 -15.19 -1.18
C GLY A 240 9.18 -14.99 -2.69
N ASP A 241 10.19 -15.23 -3.51
CA ASP A 241 10.13 -14.97 -4.96
C ASP A 241 8.99 -15.74 -5.66
N ASP A 242 8.78 -16.98 -5.24
CA ASP A 242 7.83 -17.94 -5.82
C ASP A 242 6.80 -18.45 -4.81
N HIS A 243 6.72 -17.86 -3.62
CA HIS A 243 5.79 -18.30 -2.58
C HIS A 243 5.42 -17.21 -1.58
N PHE A 244 4.36 -17.45 -0.82
CA PHE A 244 4.04 -16.78 0.45
C PHE A 244 4.02 -17.79 1.59
N THR A 245 4.52 -17.37 2.74
CA THR A 245 4.35 -18.06 4.01
C THR A 245 3.41 -17.23 4.86
N VAL A 246 2.30 -17.80 5.29
CA VAL A 246 1.35 -17.16 6.22
C VAL A 246 1.44 -17.85 7.56
N GLN A 247 1.88 -17.11 8.57
CA GLN A 247 1.95 -17.59 9.95
C GLN A 247 0.69 -17.17 10.69
N LEU A 248 0.05 -18.14 11.35
CA LEU A 248 -1.21 -17.94 12.06
C LEU A 248 -1.10 -18.41 13.50
N THR A 249 -1.69 -17.64 14.40
CA THR A 249 -2.07 -18.08 15.74
C THR A 249 -3.55 -18.38 15.74
N ASN A 250 -3.93 -19.62 16.02
CA ASN A 250 -5.33 -20.04 16.05
C ASN A 250 -5.79 -20.24 17.49
N ARG A 251 -7.01 -19.79 17.78
CA ARG A 251 -7.73 -20.00 19.03
C ARG A 251 -8.98 -20.79 18.74
N ALA A 252 -9.05 -22.03 19.22
CA ALA A 252 -10.18 -22.89 18.90
C ALA A 252 -10.64 -23.74 20.09
N VAL A 253 -11.93 -24.02 20.13
CA VAL A 253 -12.56 -24.91 21.11
C VAL A 253 -13.06 -26.15 20.36
N PRO A 254 -12.41 -27.32 20.48
CA PRO A 254 -12.90 -28.55 19.85
C PRO A 254 -14.12 -29.09 20.60
N LYS A 255 -15.19 -29.46 19.88
CA LYS A 255 -16.40 -30.03 20.49
C LYS A 255 -16.15 -31.29 21.32
N ALA A 256 -15.15 -32.09 20.91
CA ALA A 256 -14.77 -33.31 21.62
C ALA A 256 -14.24 -33.06 23.04
N THR A 257 -13.67 -31.87 23.31
CA THR A 257 -13.03 -31.57 24.61
C THR A 257 -13.66 -30.38 25.34
N GLY A 258 -14.30 -29.45 24.62
CA GLY A 258 -14.84 -28.20 25.16
C GLY A 258 -13.79 -27.25 25.76
N LYS A 259 -12.49 -27.52 25.57
CA LYS A 259 -11.40 -26.71 26.12
C LYS A 259 -10.75 -25.90 25.03
N MET A 260 -10.61 -24.60 25.27
CA MET A 260 -9.86 -23.70 24.39
C MET A 260 -8.41 -24.18 24.24
N ARG A 261 -7.94 -24.14 23.00
CA ARG A 261 -6.57 -24.44 22.61
C ARG A 261 -6.03 -23.29 21.79
N VAL A 262 -4.76 -22.99 22.02
CA VAL A 262 -3.97 -22.09 21.18
C VAL A 262 -2.93 -22.93 20.46
N PHE A 263 -2.85 -22.77 19.14
CA PHE A 263 -1.85 -23.46 18.33
C PHE A 263 -1.44 -22.62 17.13
N HIS A 264 -0.22 -22.86 16.65
CA HIS A 264 0.37 -22.12 15.55
C HIS A 264 0.43 -23.00 14.31
N ASN A 265 -0.03 -22.45 13.20
CA ASN A 265 0.03 -23.12 11.91
C ASN A 265 0.70 -22.21 10.89
N LEU A 266 1.31 -22.83 9.89
CA LEU A 266 1.96 -22.16 8.78
C LEU A 266 1.32 -22.63 7.48
N TRP A 267 0.91 -21.68 6.65
CA TRP A 267 0.49 -21.96 5.29
C TRP A 267 1.58 -21.55 4.31
N LEU A 268 1.90 -22.45 3.37
CA LEU A 268 2.78 -22.15 2.24
C LEU A 268 1.93 -22.05 0.99
N PHE A 269 1.89 -20.89 0.36
CA PHE A 269 1.22 -20.66 -0.93
C PHE A 269 2.26 -20.52 -2.03
N GLU A 270 2.17 -21.33 -3.08
CA GLU A 270 3.09 -21.28 -4.22
C GLU A 270 2.55 -20.32 -5.29
N ILE A 271 3.45 -19.65 -6.00
CA ILE A 271 3.13 -18.67 -7.05
C ILE A 271 3.71 -19.16 -8.37
N ALA A 272 2.89 -19.20 -9.41
CA ALA A 272 3.32 -19.46 -10.78
C ALA A 272 2.65 -18.50 -11.75
N ALA A 273 3.45 -17.85 -12.61
CA ALA A 273 2.97 -16.92 -13.64
C ALA A 273 2.06 -15.81 -13.09
N GLY A 274 2.35 -15.30 -11.88
CA GLY A 274 1.57 -14.22 -11.25
C GLY A 274 0.19 -14.67 -10.75
N ARG A 275 0.01 -15.97 -10.48
CA ARG A 275 -1.19 -16.55 -9.86
C ARG A 275 -0.78 -17.54 -8.77
N LEU A 276 -1.70 -17.85 -7.86
CA LEU A 276 -1.48 -18.87 -6.83
C LEU A 276 -1.64 -20.26 -7.45
N ALA A 277 -0.64 -21.13 -7.24
CA ALA A 277 -0.52 -22.46 -7.85
C ALA A 277 -0.84 -23.61 -6.91
N GLY A 278 -0.61 -23.42 -5.61
CA GLY A 278 -0.99 -24.38 -4.61
C GLY A 278 -0.90 -23.77 -3.22
N ALA A 279 -1.46 -24.48 -2.24
CA ALA A 279 -1.27 -24.16 -0.84
C ALA A 279 -1.08 -25.44 -0.03
N ARG A 280 -0.20 -25.39 0.97
CA ARG A 280 -0.03 -26.47 1.94
C ARG A 280 -0.14 -25.96 3.36
N LEU A 281 -0.91 -26.67 4.18
CA LEU A 281 -0.96 -26.45 5.63
C LEU A 281 0.13 -27.26 6.33
N TYR A 282 0.93 -26.58 7.15
CA TYR A 282 1.78 -27.17 8.16
C TYR A 282 1.19 -26.86 9.53
N ALA A 283 0.69 -27.89 10.20
CA ALA A 283 0.07 -27.79 11.51
C ALA A 283 0.74 -28.78 12.47
N ASP A 284 1.19 -28.28 13.61
CA ASP A 284 1.62 -29.12 14.74
C ASP A 284 0.59 -29.00 15.87
N THR A 285 -0.47 -29.81 15.77
CA THR A 285 -1.52 -29.84 16.79
C THR A 285 -1.08 -30.51 18.10
N ALA A 286 0.06 -31.20 18.11
CA ALA A 286 0.63 -31.78 19.32
C ALA A 286 1.31 -30.72 20.21
N ALA A 287 1.74 -29.60 19.62
CA ALA A 287 2.29 -28.44 20.33
C ALA A 287 1.22 -27.47 20.88
N ALA A 288 -0.08 -27.83 20.84
CA ALA A 288 -1.16 -26.97 21.30
C ALA A 288 -1.11 -26.73 22.82
N THR A 289 -1.14 -25.46 23.22
CA THR A 289 -1.17 -25.07 24.64
C THR A 289 -2.60 -24.80 25.11
N THR A 290 -2.78 -24.86 26.43
CA THR A 290 -3.96 -24.30 27.11
C THR A 290 -3.58 -22.92 27.65
N ASP A 291 -4.38 -21.90 27.37
CA ASP A 291 -4.33 -20.63 28.10
C ASP A 291 -4.67 -20.84 29.59
#